data_AF-A0A959WBD3-F1
#
_entry.id   AF-A0A959WBD3-F1
#
_cell.length_a   1.000
_cell.length_b   1.000
_cell.length_c   1.000
_cell.angle_alpha   90.00
_cell.angle_beta   90.00
_cell.angle_gamma   90.00
#
_symmetry.space_group_name_H-M   'P 1'
#
loop_
_entity.id
_entity.type
_entity.pdbx_description
1 polymer ?
#
loop_
_entity_poly.entity_id
_entity_poly.type
_entity_poly.pdbx_seq_one_letter_code
_entity_poly.pdbx_strand_id
1 'polypeptide(L)'
;MSGTDDVVHYPCPACGSPLYGWVASHDPLHEGAKVVIDRCETCRLAVTRAPGPPDADAEVAALLRDTGEHEVTIETANGASVQAGIGGSQWAGLEPELRRLHLSPDSARRLLARRGIEVTEVSTPFSRDSYSLMRQTLINAFTFRDNFLRNAHAGLLPTPKSGRDRWLQRLDYVVSWLVWIPCAVFAFPIELAAAGFGRGGDLVVNGKTDEDAG
;
A
#
# COMPACT_ATOMS: atom_id res chain seq x y z
N MET A 1 -24.47 17.75 -13.07
CA MET A 1 -24.50 16.37 -12.53
C MET A 1 -24.48 16.49 -11.01
N SER A 2 -25.66 16.44 -10.38
CA SER A 2 -25.79 16.41 -8.92
C SER A 2 -25.60 14.98 -8.46
N GLY A 3 -24.35 14.59 -8.21
CA GLY A 3 -24.06 13.44 -7.36
C GLY A 3 -23.80 14.01 -5.98
N THR A 4 -24.73 13.81 -5.06
CA THR A 4 -24.37 13.77 -3.65
C THR A 4 -23.26 12.73 -3.53
N ASP A 5 -22.05 13.18 -3.24
CA ASP A 5 -21.02 12.36 -2.61
C ASP A 5 -21.64 11.90 -1.27
N ASP A 6 -22.48 10.88 -1.31
CA ASP A 6 -22.90 10.20 -0.10
C ASP A 6 -21.62 9.70 0.53
N VAL A 7 -21.21 10.36 1.60
CA VAL A 7 -20.01 10.01 2.34
C VAL A 7 -20.31 8.67 3.00
N VAL A 8 -19.99 7.59 2.29
CA VAL A 8 -20.21 6.23 2.78
C VAL A 8 -19.18 5.97 3.86
N HIS A 9 -19.61 6.12 5.11
CA HIS A 9 -18.85 5.71 6.27
C HIS A 9 -19.23 4.27 6.64
N TYR A 10 -18.38 3.31 6.29
CA TYR A 10 -18.45 1.96 6.85
C TYR A 10 -17.37 1.78 7.92
N PRO A 11 -17.60 0.91 8.92
CA PRO A 11 -16.61 0.64 9.96
C PRO A 11 -15.36 -0.04 9.39
N CYS A 12 -14.24 0.08 10.10
CA CYS A 12 -13.00 -0.59 9.74
C CYS A 12 -13.21 -2.11 9.65
N PRO A 13 -12.93 -2.75 8.51
CA PRO A 13 -13.17 -4.18 8.36
C PRO A 13 -12.30 -5.05 9.28
N ALA A 14 -11.18 -4.54 9.78
CA ALA A 14 -10.33 -5.29 10.70
C ALA A 14 -10.79 -5.23 12.17
N CYS A 15 -11.34 -4.10 12.64
CA CYS A 15 -11.60 -3.90 14.08
C CYS A 15 -12.93 -3.22 14.44
N GLY A 16 -13.74 -2.83 13.45
CA GLY A 16 -15.02 -2.15 13.68
C GLY A 16 -14.93 -0.65 13.99
N SER A 17 -13.74 -0.11 14.31
CA SER A 17 -13.56 1.32 14.60
C SER A 17 -13.86 2.22 13.39
N PRO A 18 -14.17 3.51 13.60
CA PRO A 18 -14.35 4.47 12.51
C PRO A 18 -13.11 4.60 11.61
N LEU A 19 -13.37 4.89 10.34
CA LEU A 19 -12.37 5.23 9.32
C LEU A 19 -12.38 6.74 9.06
N TYR A 20 -11.20 7.34 8.97
CA TYR A 20 -11.03 8.78 8.74
C TYR A 20 -10.26 9.04 7.45
N GLY A 21 -10.62 10.10 6.72
CA GLY A 21 -9.89 10.52 5.52
C GLY A 21 -8.41 10.73 5.82
N TRP A 22 -7.54 9.98 5.14
CA TRP A 22 -6.10 10.04 5.37
C TRP A 22 -5.39 10.76 4.24
N VAL A 23 -5.52 10.27 3.00
CA VAL A 23 -4.84 10.82 1.83
C VAL A 23 -5.70 10.68 0.57
N ALA A 24 -5.42 11.51 -0.44
CA ALA A 24 -6.00 11.37 -1.78
C ALA A 24 -4.88 11.01 -2.76
N SER A 25 -4.89 9.78 -3.27
CA SER A 25 -3.87 9.26 -4.19
C SER A 25 -4.35 9.32 -5.64
N HIS A 26 -3.44 9.41 -6.60
CA HIS A 26 -3.79 9.32 -8.02
C HIS A 26 -3.94 7.85 -8.41
N ASP A 27 -5.08 7.50 -8.99
CA ASP A 27 -5.23 6.19 -9.63
C ASP A 27 -4.69 6.28 -11.08
N PRO A 28 -3.58 5.59 -11.40
CA PRO A 28 -3.03 5.59 -12.75
C PRO A 28 -3.94 4.89 -13.78
N LEU A 29 -4.79 3.96 -13.35
CA LEU A 29 -5.74 3.25 -14.20
C LEU A 29 -7.05 4.03 -14.43
N HIS A 30 -7.43 4.92 -13.52
CA HIS A 30 -8.63 5.77 -13.65
C HIS A 30 -8.31 7.19 -14.15
N GLU A 31 -7.48 7.31 -15.18
CA GLU A 31 -7.16 8.58 -15.85
C GLU A 31 -6.63 9.69 -14.92
N GLY A 32 -6.04 9.33 -13.77
CA GLY A 32 -5.57 10.31 -12.78
C GLY A 32 -6.66 10.84 -11.84
N ALA A 33 -7.81 10.17 -11.77
CA ALA A 33 -8.80 10.44 -10.74
C ALA A 33 -8.18 10.30 -9.34
N LYS A 34 -8.58 11.21 -8.44
CA LYS A 34 -8.15 11.14 -7.04
C LYS A 34 -9.01 10.13 -6.30
N VAL A 35 -8.37 9.11 -5.76
CA VAL A 35 -9.01 8.13 -4.90
C VAL A 35 -8.71 8.46 -3.45
N VAL A 36 -9.76 8.56 -2.65
CA VAL A 36 -9.63 8.84 -1.21
C VAL A 36 -9.31 7.54 -0.49
N ILE A 37 -8.26 7.57 0.31
CA ILE A 37 -7.88 6.49 1.21
C ILE A 37 -8.23 6.92 2.61
N ASP A 38 -9.04 6.10 3.27
CA ASP A 38 -9.36 6.26 4.68
C ASP A 38 -8.43 5.41 5.54
N ARG A 39 -8.22 5.82 6.79
CA ARG A 39 -7.37 5.09 7.73
C ARG A 39 -8.04 4.93 9.07
N CYS A 40 -7.88 3.74 9.64
CA CYS A 40 -8.30 3.46 11.00
C CYS A 40 -7.27 4.00 11.99
N GLU A 41 -7.68 4.80 12.97
CA GLU A 41 -6.78 5.27 14.03
C GLU A 41 -6.44 4.19 15.06
N THR A 42 -7.26 3.14 15.19
CA THR A 42 -7.02 2.02 16.11
C THR A 42 -6.00 1.03 15.56
N CYS A 43 -6.31 0.40 14.41
CA CYS A 43 -5.46 -0.66 13.85
C CYS A 43 -4.60 -0.20 12.67
N ARG A 44 -4.63 1.08 12.29
CA ARG A 44 -3.84 1.66 11.19
C ARG A 44 -4.07 1.07 9.80
N LEU A 45 -5.08 0.21 9.61
CA LEU A 45 -5.52 -0.26 8.29
C LEU A 45 -5.88 0.95 7.42
N ALA A 46 -5.33 1.01 6.20
CA ALA A 46 -5.78 1.96 5.20
C ALA A 46 -6.74 1.26 4.23
N VAL A 47 -7.82 1.96 3.84
CA VAL A 47 -8.90 1.45 3.02
C VAL A 47 -9.20 2.40 1.88
N THR A 48 -9.18 1.89 0.65
CA THR A 48 -9.62 2.62 -0.54
C THR A 48 -11.13 2.83 -0.49
N ARG A 49 -11.55 4.10 -0.43
CA ARG A 49 -12.96 4.49 -0.34
C ARG A 49 -13.70 4.14 -1.62
N ALA A 50 -14.85 3.50 -1.47
CA ALA A 50 -15.78 3.20 -2.56
C ALA A 50 -17.23 3.21 -2.02
N PRO A 51 -18.25 3.12 -2.89
CA PRO A 51 -19.66 3.14 -2.46
C PRO A 51 -20.08 2.02 -1.50
N GLY A 52 -19.32 0.92 -1.42
CA GLY A 52 -19.58 -0.19 -0.50
C GLY A 52 -18.32 -0.61 0.27
N PRO A 53 -18.49 -1.32 1.40
CA PRO A 53 -17.36 -1.84 2.17
C PRO A 53 -16.53 -2.82 1.31
N PRO A 54 -15.22 -2.93 1.53
CA PRO A 54 -14.41 -3.96 0.90
C PRO A 54 -14.79 -5.35 1.44
N ASP A 55 -14.68 -6.37 0.57
CA ASP A 55 -14.71 -7.76 1.01
C ASP A 55 -13.35 -8.11 1.61
N ALA A 56 -13.23 -7.93 2.92
CA ALA A 56 -11.98 -8.13 3.62
C ALA A 56 -11.52 -9.59 3.59
N ASP A 57 -12.46 -10.54 3.54
CA ASP A 57 -12.14 -11.95 3.49
C ASP A 57 -11.57 -12.35 2.13
N ALA A 58 -12.14 -11.83 1.04
CA ALA A 58 -11.59 -12.03 -0.30
C ALA A 58 -10.22 -11.36 -0.47
N GLU A 59 -10.04 -10.14 0.03
CA GLU A 59 -8.77 -9.42 -0.11
C GLU A 59 -7.64 -10.06 0.71
N VAL A 60 -7.93 -10.55 1.92
CA VAL A 60 -6.95 -11.30 2.72
C VAL A 60 -6.64 -12.64 2.05
N ALA A 61 -7.64 -13.35 1.53
CA ALA A 61 -7.43 -14.61 0.81
C ALA A 61 -6.51 -14.43 -0.40
N ALA A 62 -6.63 -13.32 -1.14
CA ALA A 62 -5.77 -13.01 -2.28
C ALA A 62 -4.30 -12.77 -1.90
N LEU A 63 -4.00 -12.52 -0.61
CA LEU A 63 -2.64 -12.30 -0.11
C LEU A 63 -2.02 -13.52 0.54
N LEU A 64 -2.82 -14.53 0.89
CA LEU A 64 -2.34 -15.75 1.54
C LEU A 64 -1.51 -16.57 0.54
N ARG A 65 -0.35 -17.01 1.00
CA ARG A 65 0.48 -18.02 0.34
C ARG A 65 0.60 -19.22 1.26
N ASP A 66 0.30 -20.39 0.72
CA ASP A 66 0.53 -21.67 1.39
C ASP A 66 2.04 -21.98 1.37
N THR A 67 2.62 -22.22 2.54
CA THR A 67 4.04 -22.56 2.71
C THR A 67 4.26 -23.96 3.27
N GLY A 68 3.19 -24.73 3.49
CA GLY A 68 3.22 -26.06 4.10
C GLY A 68 1.83 -26.48 4.57
N GLU A 69 1.69 -27.74 4.99
CA GLU A 69 0.41 -28.42 5.23
C GLU A 69 -0.60 -27.62 6.09
N HIS A 70 -0.10 -26.78 7.02
CA HIS A 70 -0.92 -25.88 7.85
C HIS A 70 -0.29 -24.50 8.06
N GLU A 71 0.66 -24.10 7.21
CA GLU A 71 1.40 -22.85 7.37
C GLU A 71 1.06 -21.88 6.24
N VAL A 72 0.74 -20.65 6.64
CA VAL A 72 0.39 -19.58 5.70
C VAL A 72 1.24 -18.34 5.96
N THR A 73 1.58 -17.66 4.87
CA THR A 73 2.31 -16.38 4.91
C THR A 73 1.55 -15.32 4.13
N ILE A 74 1.51 -14.10 4.68
CA ILE A 74 1.18 -12.88 3.96
C ILE A 74 2.46 -12.07 3.80
N GLU A 75 2.76 -11.66 2.57
CA GLU A 75 3.84 -10.73 2.24
C GLU A 75 3.24 -9.55 1.47
N THR A 76 3.34 -8.35 2.03
CA THR A 76 2.74 -7.15 1.44
C THR A 76 3.42 -5.87 1.92
N ALA A 77 3.13 -4.75 1.26
CA ALA A 77 3.61 -3.45 1.71
C ALA A 77 2.96 -3.06 3.05
N ASN A 78 3.78 -2.64 4.01
CA ASN A 78 3.34 -2.26 5.35
C ASN A 78 2.73 -0.85 5.37
N GLY A 79 1.40 -0.75 5.54
CA GLY A 79 0.66 0.51 5.66
C GLY A 79 0.93 1.32 6.94
N ALA A 80 1.66 0.74 7.91
CA ALA A 80 2.14 1.45 9.10
C ALA A 80 3.64 1.80 9.04
N SER A 81 4.32 1.54 7.92
CA SER A 81 5.74 1.81 7.75
C SER A 81 6.12 3.29 7.78
N VAL A 82 7.42 3.56 7.91
CA VAL A 82 7.97 4.93 7.76
C VAL A 82 7.70 5.46 6.36
N GLN A 83 7.89 4.66 5.31
CA GLN A 83 7.60 5.06 3.93
C GLN A 83 6.12 5.46 3.72
N ALA A 84 5.17 4.74 4.34
CA ALA A 84 3.77 5.12 4.31
C ALA A 84 3.50 6.46 5.01
N GLY A 85 4.24 6.74 6.09
CA GLY A 85 4.15 8.00 6.82
C GLY A 85 4.69 9.19 6.04
N ILE A 86 5.89 9.09 5.47
CA ILE A 86 6.53 10.19 4.71
C ILE A 86 5.93 10.36 3.32
N GLY A 87 5.50 9.27 2.69
CA GLY A 87 4.96 9.28 1.34
C GLY A 87 3.52 9.77 1.28
N GLY A 88 2.71 9.53 2.31
CA GLY A 88 1.31 9.90 2.31
C GLY A 88 0.58 9.38 1.07
N SER A 89 -0.03 10.27 0.28
CA SER A 89 -0.69 9.94 -1.00
C SER A 89 0.26 9.39 -2.06
N GLN A 90 1.56 9.66 -1.92
CA GLN A 90 2.63 9.31 -2.84
C GLN A 90 3.45 8.11 -2.36
N TRP A 91 3.01 7.42 -1.32
CA TRP A 91 3.67 6.20 -0.86
C TRP A 91 3.65 5.14 -1.98
N ALA A 92 4.80 4.59 -2.33
CA ALA A 92 4.90 3.69 -3.47
C ALA A 92 4.23 2.31 -3.28
N GLY A 93 3.99 1.91 -2.03
CA GLY A 93 3.21 0.72 -1.70
C GLY A 93 1.70 0.97 -1.65
N LEU A 94 1.27 2.21 -1.89
CA LEU A 94 -0.13 2.56 -2.05
C LEU A 94 -0.55 2.20 -3.49
N GLU A 95 -1.26 1.09 -3.61
CA GLU A 95 -1.73 0.51 -4.87
C GLU A 95 -3.26 0.39 -4.86
N PRO A 96 -3.99 1.52 -4.79
CA PRO A 96 -5.45 1.51 -4.71
C PRO A 96 -6.12 0.81 -5.90
N GLU A 97 -5.39 0.67 -7.00
CA GLU A 97 -5.81 -0.01 -8.22
C GLU A 97 -5.72 -1.54 -8.15
N LEU A 98 -4.88 -2.08 -7.26
CA LEU A 98 -4.69 -3.53 -7.10
C LEU A 98 -5.50 -4.11 -5.94
N ARG A 99 -5.73 -3.30 -4.90
CA ARG A 99 -6.36 -3.73 -3.65
C ARG A 99 -6.99 -2.55 -2.95
N ARG A 100 -8.02 -2.81 -2.14
CA ARG A 100 -8.63 -1.76 -1.30
C ARG A 100 -8.11 -1.80 0.12
N LEU A 101 -7.50 -2.89 0.58
CA LEU A 101 -6.90 -3.01 1.91
C LEU A 101 -5.38 -2.88 1.87
N HIS A 102 -4.84 -1.90 2.60
CA HIS A 102 -3.40 -1.74 2.83
C HIS A 102 -3.09 -2.05 4.30
N LEU A 103 -2.53 -3.23 4.53
CA LEU A 103 -2.41 -3.82 5.85
C LEU A 103 -1.33 -3.16 6.71
N SER A 104 -1.63 -2.98 7.99
CA SER A 104 -0.65 -2.80 9.06
C SER A 104 -0.44 -4.13 9.81
N PRO A 105 0.59 -4.24 10.67
CA PRO A 105 0.76 -5.38 11.57
C PRO A 105 -0.49 -5.69 12.41
N ASP A 106 -1.14 -4.68 12.99
CA ASP A 106 -2.31 -4.88 13.86
C ASP A 106 -3.55 -5.27 13.04
N SER A 107 -3.76 -4.66 11.88
CA SER A 107 -4.89 -5.03 11.03
C SER A 107 -4.74 -6.43 10.45
N ALA A 108 -3.52 -6.81 10.06
CA ALA A 108 -3.23 -8.15 9.54
C ALA A 108 -3.52 -9.21 10.61
N ARG A 109 -3.04 -9.02 11.85
CA ARG A 109 -3.34 -9.93 12.97
C ARG A 109 -4.83 -10.12 13.19
N ARG A 110 -5.60 -9.03 13.21
CA ARG A 110 -7.05 -9.09 13.43
C ARG A 110 -7.79 -9.77 12.29
N LEU A 111 -7.41 -9.48 11.05
CA LEU A 111 -8.03 -10.07 9.86
C LEU A 111 -7.73 -11.57 9.77
N LEU A 112 -6.51 -12.00 10.10
CA LEU A 112 -6.14 -13.42 10.16
C LEU A 112 -6.85 -14.15 11.30
N ALA A 113 -6.89 -13.57 12.50
CA ALA A 113 -7.58 -14.16 13.64
C ALA A 113 -9.08 -14.37 13.37
N ARG A 114 -9.73 -13.44 12.65
CA ARG A 114 -11.14 -13.60 12.21
C ARG A 114 -11.37 -14.82 11.30
N ARG A 115 -10.32 -15.33 10.66
CA ARG A 115 -10.35 -16.49 9.77
C ARG A 115 -9.89 -17.78 10.45
N GLY A 116 -9.68 -17.76 11.77
CA GLY A 116 -9.13 -18.92 12.50
C GLY A 116 -7.66 -19.19 12.18
N ILE A 117 -6.92 -18.19 11.68
CA ILE A 117 -5.47 -18.32 11.48
C ILE A 117 -4.77 -17.73 12.70
N GLU A 118 -4.07 -18.58 13.45
CA GLU A 118 -3.22 -18.16 14.56
C GLU A 118 -1.94 -17.52 14.01
N VAL A 119 -1.69 -16.26 14.36
CA VAL A 119 -0.47 -15.56 13.93
C VAL A 119 0.70 -15.97 14.82
N THR A 120 1.69 -16.63 14.22
CA THR A 120 2.89 -17.11 14.90
C THR A 120 3.99 -16.05 14.90
N GLU A 121 4.11 -15.28 13.82
CA GLU A 121 5.15 -14.27 13.67
C GLU A 121 4.65 -13.07 12.85
N VAL A 122 5.10 -11.88 13.24
CA VAL A 122 4.96 -10.67 12.43
C VAL A 122 6.28 -9.94 12.40
N SER A 123 6.81 -9.73 11.20
CA SER A 123 8.08 -9.04 10.99
C SER A 123 7.96 -7.98 9.89
N THR A 124 8.87 -7.01 9.92
CA THR A 124 9.00 -5.98 8.89
C THR A 124 10.44 -5.94 8.41
N PRO A 125 10.90 -6.98 7.70
CA PRO A 125 12.31 -7.12 7.36
C PRO A 125 12.77 -6.03 6.39
N PHE A 126 14.07 -5.78 6.38
CA PHE A 126 14.69 -5.07 5.26
C PHE A 126 14.76 -6.04 4.08
N SER A 127 14.14 -5.69 2.95
CA SER A 127 14.17 -6.49 1.73
C SER A 127 14.52 -5.61 0.52
N ARG A 128 14.87 -6.26 -0.60
CA ARG A 128 15.12 -5.55 -1.86
C ARG A 128 13.87 -4.77 -2.29
N ASP A 129 12.70 -5.35 -2.06
CA ASP A 129 11.42 -4.78 -2.43
C ASP A 129 11.07 -3.60 -1.50
N SER A 130 11.27 -3.75 -0.19
CA SER A 130 11.09 -2.67 0.78
C SER A 130 11.98 -1.47 0.47
N TYR A 131 13.26 -1.71 0.13
CA TYR A 131 14.18 -0.68 -0.32
C TYR A 131 13.74 -0.01 -1.63
N SER A 132 13.26 -0.79 -2.60
CA SER A 132 12.78 -0.26 -3.88
C SER A 132 11.54 0.62 -3.70
N LEU A 133 10.60 0.22 -2.84
CA LEU A 133 9.41 1.00 -2.47
C LEU A 133 9.81 2.30 -1.76
N MET A 134 10.77 2.27 -0.83
CA MET A 134 11.25 3.47 -0.16
C MET A 134 11.85 4.45 -1.16
N ARG A 135 12.73 3.97 -2.05
CA ARG A 135 13.32 4.79 -3.11
C ARG A 135 12.26 5.39 -4.02
N GLN A 136 11.29 4.60 -4.47
CA GLN A 136 10.20 5.11 -5.32
C GLN A 136 9.34 6.13 -4.58
N THR A 137 9.10 5.94 -3.28
CA THR A 137 8.37 6.91 -2.43
C THR A 137 9.10 8.25 -2.39
N LEU A 138 10.42 8.25 -2.25
CA LEU A 138 11.22 9.48 -2.31
C LEU A 138 11.22 10.12 -3.70
N ILE A 139 11.26 9.32 -4.77
CA ILE A 139 11.17 9.82 -6.15
C ILE A 139 9.81 10.48 -6.40
N ASN A 140 8.73 9.88 -5.89
CA ASN A 140 7.37 10.39 -6.07
C ASN A 140 7.21 11.82 -5.54
N ALA A 141 7.98 12.21 -4.51
CA ALA A 141 8.00 13.59 -3.98
C ALA A 141 8.48 14.65 -4.99
N PHE A 142 9.15 14.23 -6.07
CA PHE A 142 9.65 15.12 -7.12
C PHE A 142 8.89 15.00 -8.44
N THR A 143 8.08 13.96 -8.61
CA THR A 143 7.32 13.70 -9.85
C THR A 143 5.88 14.17 -9.75
N PHE A 144 5.26 14.47 -10.88
CA PHE A 144 3.86 14.83 -10.95
C PHE A 144 2.92 13.63 -10.89
N ARG A 145 3.44 12.43 -11.20
CA ARG A 145 2.71 11.17 -11.16
C ARG A 145 3.28 10.27 -10.08
N ASP A 146 2.38 9.61 -9.38
CA ASP A 146 2.74 8.61 -8.38
C ASP A 146 3.20 7.32 -9.09
N ASN A 147 4.19 6.65 -8.51
CA ASN A 147 4.75 5.40 -9.02
C ASN A 147 5.19 5.45 -10.49
N PHE A 148 5.63 6.62 -10.96
CA PHE A 148 5.92 6.86 -12.37
C PHE A 148 6.87 5.84 -13.00
N LEU A 149 8.05 5.62 -12.41
CA LEU A 149 9.04 4.70 -12.96
C LEU A 149 8.56 3.24 -12.94
N ARG A 150 7.87 2.86 -11.86
CA ARG A 150 7.30 1.52 -11.71
C ARG A 150 6.22 1.27 -12.78
N ASN A 151 5.30 2.22 -12.95
CA ASN A 151 4.25 2.16 -13.97
C ASN A 151 4.84 2.24 -15.39
N ALA A 152 5.92 2.99 -15.59
CA ALA A 152 6.67 3.01 -16.85
C ALA A 152 7.24 1.64 -17.20
N HIS A 153 7.90 1.00 -16.23
CA HIS A 153 8.49 -0.33 -16.41
C HIS A 153 7.43 -1.41 -16.63
N ALA A 154 6.27 -1.28 -15.98
CA ALA A 154 5.13 -2.18 -16.17
C ALA A 154 4.31 -1.91 -17.43
N GLY A 155 4.61 -0.86 -18.21
CA GLY A 155 3.82 -0.47 -19.38
C GLY A 155 2.42 0.05 -19.03
N LEU A 156 2.20 0.48 -17.78
CA LEU A 156 0.91 0.94 -17.25
C LEU A 156 0.74 2.46 -17.32
N LEU A 157 1.68 3.18 -17.94
CA LEU A 157 1.54 4.62 -18.09
C LEU A 157 0.37 4.96 -19.05
N PRO A 158 -0.56 5.84 -18.64
CA PRO A 158 -1.62 6.30 -19.52
C PRO A 158 -1.07 6.92 -20.80
N THR A 159 -1.76 6.66 -21.92
CA THR A 159 -1.40 7.31 -23.19
C THR A 159 -1.66 8.83 -23.07
N PRO A 160 -0.68 9.70 -23.37
CA PRO A 160 -0.85 11.15 -23.23
C PRO A 160 -1.94 11.70 -24.15
N LYS A 161 -2.94 12.35 -23.56
CA LYS A 161 -4.08 12.93 -24.30
C LYS A 161 -3.79 14.32 -24.86
N SER A 162 -2.88 15.07 -24.23
CA SER A 162 -2.53 16.44 -24.64
C SER A 162 -1.03 16.68 -24.81
N GLY A 163 -0.68 17.81 -25.44
CA GLY A 163 0.73 18.26 -25.52
C GLY A 163 1.33 18.55 -24.15
N ARG A 164 0.52 19.08 -23.22
CA ARG A 164 0.90 19.30 -21.82
C ARG A 164 1.22 17.98 -21.13
N ASP A 165 0.40 16.94 -21.32
CA ASP A 165 0.60 15.64 -20.68
C ASP A 165 1.90 14.98 -21.14
N ARG A 166 2.20 15.07 -22.45
CA ARG A 166 3.47 14.61 -23.03
C ARG A 166 4.67 15.33 -22.41
N TRP A 167 4.56 16.65 -22.21
CA TRP A 167 5.63 17.43 -21.59
C TRP A 167 5.83 17.05 -20.11
N LEU A 168 4.75 16.94 -19.34
CA LEU A 168 4.81 16.49 -17.94
C LEU A 168 5.41 15.08 -17.82
N GLN A 169 5.02 14.17 -18.71
CA GLN A 169 5.58 12.81 -18.74
C GLN A 169 7.10 12.83 -19.03
N ARG A 170 7.56 13.69 -19.94
CA ARG A 170 9.00 13.87 -20.20
C ARG A 170 9.73 14.46 -19.00
N LEU A 171 9.13 15.43 -18.31
CA LEU A 171 9.69 15.97 -17.08
C LEU A 171 9.80 14.89 -16.00
N ASP A 172 8.77 14.07 -15.81
CA ASP A 172 8.82 12.96 -14.84
C ASP A 172 9.99 12.01 -15.14
N TYR A 173 10.26 11.69 -16.41
CA TYR A 173 11.45 10.91 -16.79
C TYR A 173 12.76 11.60 -16.43
N VAL A 174 12.92 12.89 -16.80
CA VAL A 174 14.15 13.65 -16.53
C VAL A 174 14.39 13.77 -15.03
N VAL A 175 13.37 14.16 -14.27
CA VAL A 175 13.45 14.31 -12.82
C VAL A 175 13.75 12.96 -12.18
N SER A 176 13.02 11.90 -12.55
CA SER A 176 13.24 10.56 -12.03
C SER A 176 14.69 10.09 -12.23
N TRP A 177 15.27 10.36 -13.41
CA TRP A 177 16.66 10.03 -13.70
C TRP A 177 17.64 10.85 -12.83
N LEU A 178 17.42 12.16 -12.70
CA LEU A 178 18.26 13.06 -11.89
C LEU A 178 18.26 12.68 -10.41
N VAL A 179 17.10 12.32 -9.85
CA VAL A 179 16.95 12.04 -8.42
C VAL A 179 17.13 10.55 -8.07
N TRP A 180 17.31 9.67 -9.06
CA TRP A 180 17.43 8.22 -8.84
C TRP A 180 18.55 7.87 -7.86
N ILE A 181 19.77 8.36 -8.10
CA ILE A 181 20.94 8.06 -7.24
C ILE A 181 20.81 8.74 -5.87
N PRO A 182 20.48 10.05 -5.76
CA PRO A 182 20.24 10.67 -4.46
C PRO A 182 19.19 9.93 -3.62
N CYS A 183 18.03 9.61 -4.21
CA CYS A 183 16.98 8.86 -3.52
C CYS A 183 17.45 7.47 -3.11
N ALA A 184 18.24 6.78 -3.94
CA ALA A 184 18.82 5.48 -3.61
C ALA A 184 19.75 5.53 -2.38
N VAL A 185 20.55 6.59 -2.26
CA VAL A 185 21.48 6.82 -1.13
C VAL A 185 20.72 7.07 0.17
N PHE A 186 19.61 7.81 0.14
CA PHE A 186 18.78 8.07 1.33
C PHE A 186 17.84 6.92 1.67
N ALA A 187 17.29 6.23 0.67
CA ALA A 187 16.33 5.14 0.89
C ALA A 187 16.93 4.01 1.73
N PHE A 188 18.20 3.66 1.50
CA PHE A 188 18.86 2.56 2.19
C PHE A 188 18.91 2.76 3.72
N PRO A 189 19.54 3.83 4.25
CA PRO A 189 19.63 4.03 5.70
C PRO A 189 18.26 4.27 6.34
N ILE A 190 17.33 4.95 5.66
CA ILE A 190 15.98 5.18 6.20
C ILE A 190 15.24 3.86 6.34
N GLU A 191 15.24 3.02 5.31
CA GLU A 191 14.54 1.73 5.32
C GLU A 191 15.19 0.74 6.28
N LEU A 192 16.53 0.70 6.33
CA LEU A 192 17.26 -0.15 7.27
C LEU A 192 16.95 0.24 8.73
N ALA A 193 16.96 1.54 9.04
CA ALA A 193 16.57 2.03 10.37
C ALA A 193 15.11 1.70 10.67
N ALA A 194 14.20 1.94 9.70
CA ALA A 194 12.79 1.65 9.86
C ALA A 194 12.53 0.16 10.15
N ALA A 195 13.16 -0.75 9.41
CA ALA A 195 13.11 -2.19 9.66
C ALA A 195 13.62 -2.54 11.06
N GLY A 196 14.75 -1.95 11.49
CA GLY A 196 15.30 -2.13 12.84
C GLY A 196 14.36 -1.68 13.97
N PHE A 197 13.46 -0.73 13.71
CA PHE A 197 12.43 -0.28 14.66
C PHE A 197 11.05 -0.94 14.45
N GLY A 198 10.94 -2.01 13.65
CA GLY A 198 9.67 -2.68 13.38
C GLY A 198 8.68 -1.86 12.54
N ARG A 199 9.20 -0.91 11.75
CA ARG A 199 8.44 -0.01 10.86
C ARG A 199 8.92 -0.07 9.42
N GLY A 200 9.56 -1.17 9.03
CA GLY A 200 10.02 -1.42 7.67
C GLY A 200 8.86 -1.38 6.66
N GLY A 201 9.19 -1.12 5.40
CA GLY A 201 8.25 -0.99 4.30
C GLY A 201 7.56 -2.30 3.90
N ASP A 202 8.14 -3.42 4.27
CA ASP A 202 7.62 -4.77 4.04
C ASP A 202 6.91 -5.29 5.29
N LEU A 203 5.87 -6.10 5.10
CA LEU A 203 5.11 -6.76 6.14
C LEU A 203 5.04 -8.24 5.80
N VAL A 204 5.69 -9.04 6.64
CA VAL A 204 5.61 -10.50 6.59
C VAL A 204 4.85 -10.98 7.83
N VAL A 205 3.78 -11.72 7.61
CA VAL A 205 2.98 -12.32 8.69
C VAL A 205 2.88 -13.80 8.43
N ASN A 206 3.41 -14.59 9.37
CA ASN A 206 3.30 -16.04 9.35
C ASN A 206 2.19 -16.47 10.31
N GLY A 207 1.44 -17.50 9.92
CA GLY A 207 0.40 -18.05 10.77
C GLY A 207 0.13 -19.52 10.47
N LYS A 208 -0.68 -20.13 11.34
CA LYS A 208 -1.11 -21.52 11.24
C LYS A 208 -2.62 -21.61 11.20
N THR A 209 -3.13 -22.52 10.40
CA THR A 209 -4.55 -22.89 10.40
C THR A 209 -4.76 -24.01 11.40
N ASP A 210 -5.72 -23.87 12.33
CA ASP A 210 -6.04 -24.94 13.28
C ASP A 210 -6.53 -26.21 12.56
N GLU A 211 -5.97 -27.36 12.93
CA GLU A 211 -6.34 -28.70 12.41
C GLU A 211 -7.71 -29.20 12.91
N ASP A 212 -8.34 -28.55 13.90
CA ASP A 212 -9.47 -29.11 14.66
C ASP A 212 -10.88 -28.66 14.18
N ALA A 213 -11.04 -28.25 12.92
CA ALA A 213 -12.34 -27.87 12.34
C ALA A 213 -12.92 -28.90 11.34
N GLY A 214 -12.48 -30.17 11.41
CA GLY A 214 -12.97 -31.26 10.57
C GLY A 214 -13.13 -32.58 11.33
#